data_AF-A0A4D4KAB2-F1
#
_entry.id   AF-A0A4D4KAB2-F1
#
_cell.length_a   1.000
_cell.length_b   1.000
_cell.length_c   1.000
_cell.angle_alpha   90.00
_cell.angle_beta   90.00
_cell.angle_gamma   90.00
#
_symmetry.space_group_name_H-M   'P 1'
#
loop_
_entity.id
_entity.type
_entity.pdbx_description
1 polymer ?
#
loop_
_entity_poly.entity_id
_entity_poly.type
_entity_poly.pdbx_seq_one_letter_code
_entity_poly.pdbx_strand_id
1 'polypeptide(L)'
;MTRFLRGLPAKDPCATVAVTDWLRERKRSHDVLDRSAATVRRTAPAALVACGDDLMGHSDWTSAQAHYKRLLDQYPDDGLATKARAGVKKATLSIELANVRNLLAPGTGAQPAYCSKPAKYSGAKPLRKGVNRALFYGGETYGDDHSDKLPGSWKAAGATDAVLVVCMGEDTFGNSVQTCPYRPRGSGSTTYVTFRKIAVPVKVYELRTGKLVSHRTLQIGGSSCPAVITYYSSGSSGPGPASNRYVSASASEVRSAFRPLVNR
;
A
#
# COMPACT_ATOMS: atom_id res chain seq x y z
N MET A 1 33.06 -41.97 11.51
CA MET A 1 31.65 -41.50 11.37
C MET A 1 31.04 -40.84 12.62
N THR A 2 31.38 -41.25 13.86
CA THR A 2 31.08 -40.44 15.07
C THR A 2 31.67 -39.03 15.04
N ARG A 3 32.66 -38.78 14.17
CA ARG A 3 33.22 -37.45 13.91
C ARG A 3 32.24 -36.52 13.17
N PHE A 4 31.39 -37.04 12.29
CA PHE A 4 30.39 -36.25 11.55
C PHE A 4 29.26 -35.76 12.47
N LEU A 5 28.66 -36.65 13.27
CA LEU A 5 27.65 -36.27 14.26
C LEU A 5 28.21 -35.40 15.39
N ARG A 6 29.51 -35.51 15.71
CA ARG A 6 30.21 -34.60 16.64
C ARG A 6 30.40 -33.18 16.09
N GLY A 7 30.35 -33.01 14.77
CA GLY A 7 30.47 -31.72 14.10
C GLY A 7 29.16 -30.94 14.01
N LEU A 8 28.06 -31.46 14.57
CA LEU A 8 26.78 -30.75 14.66
C LEU A 8 26.67 -30.00 16.00
N PRO A 9 26.19 -28.75 16.01
CA PRO A 9 25.74 -27.96 14.84
C PRO A 9 26.91 -27.47 13.97
N ALA A 10 26.66 -27.36 12.65
CA ALA A 10 27.59 -26.71 11.72
C ALA A 10 27.61 -25.19 11.97
N LYS A 11 28.64 -24.51 11.46
CA LYS A 11 28.77 -23.05 11.59
C LYS A 11 27.62 -22.31 10.91
N ASP A 12 27.18 -22.80 9.76
CA ASP A 12 25.97 -22.32 9.08
C ASP A 12 24.73 -23.04 9.66
N PRO A 13 23.78 -22.30 10.25
CA PRO A 13 22.53 -22.86 10.73
C PRO A 13 21.72 -23.55 9.63
N CYS A 14 21.70 -23.02 8.41
CA CYS A 14 20.92 -23.58 7.32
C CYS A 14 21.50 -24.90 6.81
N ALA A 15 22.84 -25.01 6.73
CA ALA A 15 23.50 -26.30 6.52
C ALA A 15 23.18 -27.31 7.62
N THR A 16 23.08 -26.87 8.89
CA THR A 16 22.67 -27.74 9.99
C THR A 16 21.24 -28.26 9.78
N VAL A 17 20.31 -27.41 9.34
CA VAL A 17 18.93 -27.83 9.00
C VAL A 17 18.94 -28.92 7.93
N ALA A 18 19.65 -28.69 6.82
CA ALA A 18 19.72 -29.65 5.71
C ALA A 18 20.26 -31.03 6.16
N VAL A 19 21.30 -31.05 7.01
CA VAL A 19 21.83 -32.29 7.57
C VAL A 19 20.82 -32.97 8.50
N THR A 20 20.15 -32.21 9.36
CA THR A 20 19.14 -32.78 10.27
C THR A 20 17.89 -33.29 9.55
N ASP A 21 17.51 -32.68 8.44
CA ASP A 21 16.39 -33.14 7.60
C ASP A 21 16.75 -34.44 6.88
N TRP A 22 17.94 -34.51 6.27
CA TRP A 22 18.45 -35.73 5.65
C TRP A 22 18.51 -36.90 6.64
N LEU A 23 19.01 -36.66 7.87
CA LEU A 23 19.08 -37.69 8.91
C LEU A 23 17.69 -38.18 9.35
N ARG A 24 16.65 -37.33 9.27
CA ARG A 24 15.28 -37.67 9.66
C ARG A 24 14.56 -38.51 8.60
N GLU A 25 14.71 -38.15 7.33
CA GLU A 25 14.01 -38.79 6.21
C GLU A 25 14.61 -40.14 5.82
N ARG A 26 15.83 -40.42 6.30
CA ARG A 26 16.55 -41.64 6.01
C ARG A 26 15.84 -42.88 6.58
N LYS A 27 15.66 -43.90 5.73
CA LYS A 27 15.19 -45.23 6.15
C LYS A 27 16.21 -45.86 7.11
N ARG A 28 15.72 -46.54 8.15
CA ARG A 28 16.56 -47.31 9.07
C ARG A 28 17.42 -48.29 8.27
N SER A 29 18.72 -48.24 8.50
CA SER A 29 19.66 -49.15 7.83
C SER A 29 20.42 -50.02 8.84
N HIS A 30 19.99 -50.04 10.10
CA HIS A 30 20.57 -50.80 11.21
C HIS A 30 22.06 -50.46 11.47
N ASP A 31 22.45 -49.22 11.21
CA ASP A 31 23.81 -48.73 11.47
C ASP A 31 23.86 -47.67 12.58
N VAL A 32 25.06 -47.13 12.83
CA VAL A 32 25.27 -46.12 13.87
C VAL A 32 24.48 -44.83 13.65
N LEU A 33 23.97 -44.56 12.45
CA LEU A 33 23.15 -43.39 12.13
C LEU A 33 21.69 -43.59 12.59
N ASP A 34 21.24 -44.82 12.88
CA ASP A 34 19.93 -45.03 13.49
C ASP A 34 19.88 -44.49 14.93
N ARG A 35 21.05 -44.28 15.56
CA ARG A 35 21.20 -43.57 16.85
C ARG A 35 21.19 -42.04 16.72
N SER A 36 21.17 -41.49 15.51
CA SER A 36 21.24 -40.04 15.25
C SER A 36 19.93 -39.30 15.53
N ALA A 37 18.80 -40.01 15.69
CA ALA A 37 17.50 -39.40 15.97
C ALA A 37 17.51 -38.53 17.25
N ALA A 38 18.25 -38.94 18.28
CA ALA A 38 18.41 -38.15 19.51
C ALA A 38 19.23 -36.86 19.26
N THR A 39 20.29 -36.95 18.44
CA THR A 39 21.08 -35.78 18.03
C THR A 39 20.22 -34.81 17.23
N VAL A 40 19.48 -35.30 16.23
CA VAL A 40 18.57 -34.50 15.40
C VAL A 40 17.54 -33.77 16.26
N ARG A 41 16.89 -34.45 17.21
CA ARG A 41 15.91 -33.82 18.12
C ARG A 41 16.52 -32.71 18.98
N ARG A 42 17.80 -32.82 19.35
CA ARG A 42 18.48 -31.80 20.17
C ARG A 42 18.99 -30.62 19.34
N THR A 43 19.41 -30.83 18.09
CA THR A 43 20.05 -29.79 17.28
C THR A 43 19.11 -29.08 16.32
N ALA A 44 18.09 -29.77 15.80
CA ALA A 44 17.22 -29.23 14.77
C ALA A 44 16.41 -27.99 15.20
N PRO A 45 15.81 -27.92 16.42
CA PRO A 45 15.05 -26.73 16.81
C PRO A 45 15.88 -25.44 16.78
N ALA A 46 17.07 -25.46 17.38
CA ALA A 46 17.98 -24.31 17.37
C ALA A 46 18.43 -23.93 15.95
N ALA A 47 18.75 -24.92 15.12
CA ALA A 47 19.16 -24.71 13.73
C ALA A 47 18.03 -24.09 12.88
N LEU A 48 16.78 -24.55 13.05
CA LEU A 48 15.61 -24.02 12.34
C LEU A 48 15.38 -22.54 12.68
N VAL A 49 15.45 -22.16 13.96
CA VAL A 49 15.31 -20.75 14.35
C VAL A 49 16.46 -19.91 13.84
N ALA A 50 17.71 -20.36 14.00
CA ALA A 50 18.87 -19.58 13.60
C ALA A 50 18.94 -19.40 12.07
N CYS A 51 18.63 -20.43 11.28
CA CYS A 51 18.50 -20.30 9.83
C CYS A 51 17.37 -19.33 9.45
N GLY A 52 16.22 -19.41 10.14
CA GLY A 52 15.13 -18.45 9.97
C GLY A 52 15.55 -17.00 10.27
N ASP A 53 16.32 -16.78 11.33
CA ASP A 53 16.84 -15.46 11.71
C ASP A 53 17.83 -14.92 10.67
N ASP A 54 18.71 -15.76 10.13
CA ASP A 54 19.65 -15.39 9.06
C ASP A 54 18.90 -15.02 7.78
N LEU A 55 17.92 -15.81 7.37
CA LEU A 55 17.07 -15.52 6.20
C LEU A 55 16.25 -14.23 6.39
N MET A 56 15.75 -13.98 7.60
CA MET A 56 15.11 -12.69 7.93
C MET A 56 16.08 -11.52 7.73
N GLY A 57 17.34 -11.68 8.12
CA GLY A 57 18.40 -10.68 7.92
C GLY A 57 18.69 -10.38 6.46
N HIS A 58 18.62 -11.40 5.60
CA HIS A 58 18.80 -11.28 4.14
C HIS A 58 17.53 -10.90 3.39
N SER A 59 16.45 -10.55 4.10
CA SER A 59 15.14 -10.24 3.53
C SER A 59 14.46 -11.37 2.75
N ASP A 60 14.92 -12.63 2.91
CA ASP A 60 14.19 -13.81 2.44
C ASP A 60 13.13 -14.22 3.46
N TRP A 61 12.12 -13.36 3.60
CA TRP A 61 11.08 -13.52 4.60
C TRP A 61 10.21 -14.77 4.37
N THR A 62 10.04 -15.19 3.12
CA THR A 62 9.24 -16.38 2.77
C THR A 62 9.93 -17.64 3.26
N SER A 63 11.22 -17.81 2.95
CA SER A 63 11.99 -18.95 3.43
C SER A 63 12.13 -18.91 4.95
N ALA A 64 12.39 -17.74 5.55
CA ALA A 64 12.43 -17.59 6.99
C ALA A 64 11.13 -18.04 7.67
N GLN A 65 9.98 -17.62 7.16
CA GLN A 65 8.68 -18.03 7.68
C GLN A 65 8.50 -19.55 7.63
N ALA A 66 8.96 -20.21 6.57
CA ALA A 66 8.88 -21.66 6.42
C ALA A 66 9.71 -22.38 7.49
N HIS A 67 10.91 -21.91 7.80
CA HIS A 67 11.75 -22.50 8.86
C HIS A 67 11.14 -22.36 10.25
N TYR A 68 10.61 -21.18 10.59
CA TYR A 68 9.92 -20.99 11.87
C TYR A 68 8.65 -21.85 11.98
N LYS A 69 7.84 -21.95 10.92
CA LYS A 69 6.66 -22.83 10.90
C LYS A 69 7.05 -24.29 11.08
N ARG A 70 8.11 -24.74 10.40
CA ARG A 70 8.62 -26.11 10.52
C ARG A 70 9.01 -26.46 11.95
N LEU A 71 9.60 -25.53 12.71
CA LEU A 71 9.84 -25.75 14.14
C LEU A 71 8.53 -25.96 14.88
N LEU A 72 7.52 -25.12 14.65
CA LEU A 72 6.23 -25.21 15.34
C LEU A 72 5.47 -26.51 15.00
N ASP A 73 5.61 -26.99 13.77
CA ASP A 73 4.95 -28.21 13.32
C ASP A 73 5.64 -29.48 13.86
N GLN A 74 6.98 -29.47 13.92
CA GLN A 74 7.77 -30.66 14.28
C GLN A 74 8.17 -30.72 15.75
N TYR A 75 8.23 -29.57 16.42
CA TYR A 75 8.70 -29.38 17.79
C TYR A 75 7.82 -28.38 18.55
N PRO A 76 6.49 -28.61 18.65
CA PRO A 76 5.55 -27.63 19.19
C PRO A 76 5.80 -27.24 20.65
N ASP A 77 6.36 -28.17 21.44
CA ASP A 77 6.63 -28.01 22.89
C ASP A 77 8.07 -27.59 23.20
N ASP A 78 8.89 -27.32 22.16
CA ASP A 78 10.26 -26.86 22.36
C ASP A 78 10.29 -25.43 22.93
N GLY A 79 11.28 -25.13 23.79
CA GLY A 79 11.43 -23.80 24.39
C GLY A 79 11.60 -22.67 23.36
N LEU A 80 12.01 -23.00 22.14
CA LEU A 80 12.13 -22.05 21.02
C LEU A 80 10.81 -21.79 20.28
N ALA A 81 9.72 -22.51 20.58
CA ALA A 81 8.43 -22.33 19.91
C ALA A 81 7.92 -20.89 20.04
N THR A 82 8.07 -20.24 21.20
CA THR A 82 7.68 -18.83 21.37
C THR A 82 8.46 -17.90 20.43
N LYS A 83 9.78 -18.12 20.28
CA LYS A 83 10.61 -17.35 19.35
C LYS A 83 10.22 -17.61 17.90
N ALA A 84 9.95 -18.86 17.53
CA ALA A 84 9.48 -19.20 16.19
C ALA A 84 8.12 -18.56 15.87
N ARG A 85 7.15 -18.54 16.80
CA ARG A 85 5.86 -17.82 16.60
C ARG A 85 6.08 -16.32 16.36
N ALA A 86 6.98 -15.70 17.13
CA ALA A 86 7.36 -14.30 16.91
C ALA A 86 8.03 -14.09 15.54
N GLY A 87 8.91 -15.01 15.12
CA GLY A 87 9.53 -15.05 13.81
C GLY A 87 8.52 -15.14 12.66
N VAL A 88 7.56 -16.08 12.74
CA VAL A 88 6.44 -16.20 11.77
C VAL A 88 5.67 -14.88 11.66
N LYS A 89 5.33 -14.27 12.79
CA LYS A 89 4.61 -12.99 12.81
C LYS A 89 5.44 -11.89 12.12
N LYS A 90 6.72 -11.75 12.46
CA LYS A 90 7.62 -10.76 11.87
C LYS A 90 7.77 -10.96 10.36
N ALA A 91 8.03 -12.19 9.92
CA ALA A 91 8.13 -12.53 8.51
C ALA A 91 6.85 -12.21 7.74
N THR A 92 5.68 -12.55 8.31
CA THR A 92 4.37 -12.21 7.71
C THR A 92 4.21 -10.71 7.49
N LEU A 93 4.54 -9.90 8.50
CA LEU A 93 4.46 -8.44 8.41
C LEU A 93 5.42 -7.88 7.33
N SER A 94 6.63 -8.43 7.22
CA SER A 94 7.58 -8.03 6.18
C SER A 94 7.07 -8.36 4.78
N ILE A 95 6.54 -9.57 4.58
CA ILE A 95 5.93 -10.00 3.31
C ILE A 95 4.76 -9.09 2.92
N GLU A 96 3.84 -8.83 3.86
CA GLU A 96 2.70 -7.94 3.65
C GLU A 96 3.16 -6.52 3.27
N LEU A 97 4.13 -5.96 3.99
CA LEU A 97 4.65 -4.62 3.73
C LEU A 97 5.32 -4.52 2.35
N ALA A 98 6.11 -5.54 1.97
CA ALA A 98 6.76 -5.58 0.67
C ALA A 98 5.74 -5.65 -0.47
N ASN A 99 4.71 -6.50 -0.33
CA ASN A 99 3.63 -6.58 -1.30
C ASN A 99 2.89 -5.23 -1.44
N VAL A 100 2.54 -4.59 -0.32
CA VAL A 100 1.92 -3.26 -0.33
C VAL A 100 2.82 -2.23 -1.03
N ARG A 101 4.11 -2.20 -0.73
CA ARG A 101 5.06 -1.27 -1.37
C ARG A 101 5.13 -1.49 -2.88
N ASN A 102 5.17 -2.73 -3.33
CA ASN A 102 5.17 -3.05 -4.76
C ASN A 102 3.89 -2.60 -5.45
N LEU A 103 2.73 -2.78 -4.80
CA LEU A 103 1.45 -2.34 -5.35
C LEU A 103 1.28 -0.82 -5.37
N LEU A 104 1.94 -0.11 -4.43
CA LEU A 104 1.94 1.35 -4.32
C LEU A 104 3.03 2.03 -5.15
N ALA A 105 3.96 1.26 -5.72
CA ALA A 105 5.01 1.78 -6.56
C ALA A 105 4.39 2.46 -7.80
N PRO A 106 5.01 3.55 -8.30
CA PRO A 106 4.56 4.18 -9.53
C PRO A 106 4.60 3.16 -10.68
N GLY A 107 3.46 2.97 -11.36
CA GLY A 107 3.38 2.21 -12.60
C GLY A 107 3.59 3.12 -13.81
N THR A 108 3.40 2.58 -15.01
CA THR A 108 3.32 3.35 -16.27
C THR A 108 1.93 3.97 -16.49
N GLY A 109 1.15 4.18 -15.42
CA GLY A 109 -0.29 4.46 -15.49
C GLY A 109 -0.87 5.22 -14.27
N ALA A 110 -2.11 5.67 -14.45
CA ALA A 110 -2.91 6.63 -13.66
C ALA A 110 -2.84 6.54 -12.14
N GLN A 111 -2.79 5.32 -11.64
CA GLN A 111 -2.88 5.01 -10.22
C GLN A 111 -2.03 3.78 -9.93
N PRO A 112 -1.52 3.64 -8.71
CA PRO A 112 -0.85 2.41 -8.29
C PRO A 112 -1.81 1.23 -8.41
N ALA A 113 -1.26 0.04 -8.69
CA ALA A 113 -2.03 -1.21 -8.77
C ALA A 113 -2.86 -1.48 -7.50
N TYR A 114 -2.40 -0.96 -6.35
CA TYR A 114 -3.12 -0.98 -5.09
C TYR A 114 -4.56 -0.45 -5.21
N CYS A 115 -4.81 0.60 -6.01
CA CYS A 115 -6.13 1.23 -6.13
C CYS A 115 -7.19 0.32 -6.76
N SER A 116 -6.75 -0.62 -7.60
CA SER A 116 -7.60 -1.63 -8.24
C SER A 116 -7.63 -2.94 -7.45
N LYS A 117 -6.49 -3.34 -6.86
CA LYS A 117 -6.36 -4.59 -6.10
C LYS A 117 -5.67 -4.31 -4.76
N PRO A 118 -6.40 -3.81 -3.75
CA PRO A 118 -5.81 -3.45 -2.47
C PRO A 118 -5.29 -4.68 -1.73
N ALA A 119 -4.18 -4.52 -1.03
CA ALA A 119 -3.62 -5.53 -0.16
C ALA A 119 -3.59 -5.04 1.29
N LYS A 120 -3.72 -5.97 2.24
CA LYS A 120 -3.59 -5.65 3.66
C LYS A 120 -2.11 -5.55 4.06
N TYR A 121 -1.84 -4.68 5.03
CA TYR A 121 -0.64 -4.71 5.85
C TYR A 121 -1.05 -4.65 7.32
N SER A 122 -1.11 -5.80 7.98
CA SER A 122 -1.65 -5.95 9.33
C SER A 122 -0.83 -5.22 10.41
N GLY A 123 0.40 -4.81 10.08
CA GLY A 123 1.26 -3.97 10.91
C GLY A 123 0.89 -2.48 10.90
N ALA A 124 0.01 -2.04 9.99
CA ALA A 124 -0.45 -0.67 9.95
C ALA A 124 -1.22 -0.26 11.22
N LYS A 125 -1.15 1.03 11.55
CA LYS A 125 -1.95 1.63 12.61
C LYS A 125 -3.44 1.42 12.30
N PRO A 126 -4.25 1.03 13.30
CA PRO A 126 -5.68 0.83 13.08
C PRO A 126 -6.39 2.15 12.81
N LEU A 127 -7.48 2.10 12.05
CA LEU A 127 -8.37 3.23 11.86
C LEU A 127 -8.99 3.68 13.19
N ARG A 128 -8.87 4.96 13.54
CA ARG A 128 -9.36 5.52 14.82
C ARG A 128 -10.11 6.85 14.61
N LYS A 129 -10.78 7.33 15.66
CA LYS A 129 -11.34 8.69 15.69
C LYS A 129 -10.21 9.73 15.54
N GLY A 130 -10.50 10.85 14.89
CA GLY A 130 -9.53 11.89 14.59
C GLY A 130 -8.86 11.70 13.22
N VAL A 131 -7.73 12.38 13.03
CA VAL A 131 -7.00 12.39 11.75
C VAL A 131 -6.20 11.10 11.57
N ASN A 132 -6.52 10.36 10.51
CA ASN A 132 -5.83 9.16 10.08
C ASN A 132 -4.95 9.52 8.87
N ARG A 133 -3.62 9.39 9.03
CA ARG A 133 -2.67 9.72 7.97
C ARG A 133 -2.88 8.79 6.78
N ALA A 134 -2.84 9.36 5.58
CA ALA A 134 -3.17 8.67 4.35
C ALA A 134 -2.09 8.87 3.28
N LEU A 135 -1.97 7.89 2.39
CA LEU A 135 -1.32 8.06 1.09
C LEU A 135 -2.39 8.50 0.09
N PHE A 136 -2.10 9.51 -0.72
CA PHE A 136 -3.03 10.06 -1.71
C PHE A 136 -2.48 9.80 -3.11
N TYR A 137 -3.32 9.27 -3.98
CA TYR A 137 -2.97 8.99 -5.38
C TYR A 137 -4.05 9.56 -6.30
N GLY A 138 -3.66 10.48 -7.18
CA GLY A 138 -4.51 11.06 -8.24
C GLY A 138 -4.75 10.10 -9.40
N GLY A 139 -5.64 10.47 -10.33
CA GLY A 139 -5.80 9.81 -11.63
C GLY A 139 -4.96 10.52 -12.70
N GLU A 140 -4.66 9.86 -13.81
CA GLU A 140 -3.74 10.40 -14.82
C GLU A 140 -4.33 11.50 -15.70
N THR A 141 -3.38 12.29 -16.20
CA THR A 141 -3.31 12.93 -17.53
C THR A 141 -3.63 14.42 -17.58
N TYR A 142 -4.76 14.90 -17.05
CA TYR A 142 -5.13 16.31 -17.20
C TYR A 142 -5.96 16.80 -16.00
N GLY A 143 -5.32 17.24 -14.92
CA GLY A 143 -5.98 17.78 -13.74
C GLY A 143 -5.00 18.29 -12.69
N ASP A 144 -5.46 19.17 -11.81
CA ASP A 144 -4.70 19.60 -10.64
C ASP A 144 -4.51 18.41 -9.69
N ASP A 145 -3.28 18.11 -9.28
CA ASP A 145 -3.10 17.20 -8.15
C ASP A 145 -3.58 17.90 -6.87
N HIS A 146 -4.82 17.60 -6.46
CA HIS A 146 -5.41 18.11 -5.23
C HIS A 146 -4.60 17.71 -3.99
N SER A 147 -3.76 16.66 -4.08
CA SER A 147 -2.96 16.19 -2.97
C SER A 147 -2.00 17.27 -2.46
N ASP A 148 -1.43 18.11 -3.33
CA ASP A 148 -0.49 19.17 -2.95
C ASP A 148 -1.11 20.25 -2.06
N LYS A 149 -2.42 20.45 -2.17
CA LYS A 149 -3.18 21.42 -1.36
C LYS A 149 -3.57 20.84 0.01
N LEU A 150 -3.24 19.58 0.31
CA LEU A 150 -3.58 18.92 1.56
C LEU A 150 -2.51 19.13 2.66
N PRO A 151 -2.91 19.30 3.94
CA PRO A 151 -1.97 19.43 5.05
C PRO A 151 -1.03 18.24 5.19
N GLY A 152 0.25 18.49 5.45
CA GLY A 152 1.23 17.42 5.72
C GLY A 152 0.87 16.53 6.91
N SER A 153 0.12 17.05 7.89
CA SER A 153 -0.40 16.26 9.01
C SER A 153 -1.40 15.17 8.60
N TRP A 154 -1.96 15.24 7.39
CA TRP A 154 -2.85 14.23 6.83
C TRP A 154 -2.11 13.24 5.94
N LYS A 155 -0.92 13.59 5.46
CA LYS A 155 -0.13 12.77 4.54
C LYS A 155 0.76 11.80 5.30
N ALA A 156 0.79 10.53 4.90
CA ALA A 156 1.78 9.56 5.38
C ALA A 156 3.04 9.63 4.50
N ALA A 157 4.22 9.36 5.08
CA ALA A 157 5.48 9.30 4.32
C ALA A 157 5.63 7.97 3.57
N GLY A 158 4.91 6.93 3.99
CA GLY A 158 4.93 5.61 3.35
C GLY A 158 3.96 4.65 4.04
N ALA A 159 3.94 3.41 3.57
CA ALA A 159 3.01 2.37 4.04
C ALA A 159 3.11 2.06 5.56
N THR A 160 4.26 2.27 6.18
CA THR A 160 4.44 2.06 7.63
C THR A 160 3.79 3.15 8.48
N ASP A 161 3.62 4.36 7.93
CA ASP A 161 3.01 5.51 8.61
C ASP A 161 1.55 5.73 8.24
N ALA A 162 1.09 5.05 7.20
CA ALA A 162 -0.25 5.18 6.66
C ALA A 162 -1.26 4.34 7.45
N VAL A 163 -2.43 4.93 7.66
CA VAL A 163 -3.65 4.22 8.10
C VAL A 163 -4.55 3.97 6.88
N LEU A 164 -4.57 4.92 5.95
CA LEU A 164 -5.47 4.93 4.79
C LEU A 164 -4.68 5.01 3.48
N VAL A 165 -5.26 4.47 2.42
CA VAL A 165 -4.87 4.75 1.03
C VAL A 165 -6.07 5.36 0.32
N VAL A 166 -5.90 6.56 -0.23
CA VAL A 166 -6.92 7.36 -0.89
C VAL A 166 -6.61 7.40 -2.38
N CYS A 167 -7.44 6.72 -3.16
CA CYS A 167 -7.36 6.65 -4.61
C CYS A 167 -8.40 7.59 -5.21
N MET A 168 -7.94 8.63 -5.91
CA MET A 168 -8.74 9.69 -6.49
C MET A 168 -8.75 9.49 -8.01
N GLY A 169 -9.92 9.27 -8.60
CA GLY A 169 -10.04 9.22 -10.05
C GLY A 169 -9.97 10.62 -10.69
N GLU A 170 -10.16 10.68 -11.99
CA GLU A 170 -10.13 11.93 -12.76
C GLU A 170 -11.22 12.92 -12.32
N ASP A 171 -10.88 14.20 -12.43
CA ASP A 171 -11.80 15.29 -12.18
C ASP A 171 -12.92 15.31 -13.23
N THR A 172 -14.16 15.39 -12.76
CA THR A 172 -15.36 15.47 -13.60
C THR A 172 -16.20 16.69 -13.22
N PHE A 173 -17.10 17.12 -14.11
CA PHE A 173 -18.02 18.22 -13.81
C PHE A 173 -19.06 17.81 -12.77
N GLY A 174 -19.04 18.49 -11.63
CA GLY A 174 -20.03 18.36 -10.57
C GLY A 174 -21.24 19.28 -10.73
N ASN A 175 -21.80 19.64 -9.59
CA ASN A 175 -22.97 20.51 -9.51
C ASN A 175 -22.68 21.88 -10.15
N SER A 176 -23.68 22.43 -10.84
CA SER A 176 -23.62 23.79 -11.37
C SER A 176 -23.56 24.80 -10.22
N VAL A 177 -22.68 25.79 -10.35
CA VAL A 177 -22.52 26.89 -9.40
C VAL A 177 -23.16 28.14 -9.97
N GLN A 178 -22.74 28.54 -11.18
CA GLN A 178 -23.21 29.79 -11.80
C GLN A 178 -22.99 29.76 -13.32
N THR A 179 -23.91 30.35 -14.08
CA THR A 179 -23.75 30.57 -15.52
C THR A 179 -23.49 32.05 -15.78
N CYS A 180 -22.45 32.37 -16.55
CA CYS A 180 -22.06 33.74 -16.82
C CYS A 180 -21.90 34.04 -18.32
N PRO A 181 -22.36 35.22 -18.76
CA PRO A 181 -22.20 35.64 -20.15
C PRO A 181 -20.79 36.17 -20.41
N TYR A 182 -20.23 35.78 -21.56
CA TYR A 182 -18.93 36.24 -22.06
C TYR A 182 -19.07 36.74 -23.48
N ARG A 183 -18.35 37.81 -23.80
CA ARG A 183 -18.25 38.36 -25.16
C ARG A 183 -16.80 38.29 -25.62
N PRO A 184 -16.50 37.64 -26.75
CA PRO A 184 -15.16 37.68 -27.31
C PRO A 184 -14.77 39.10 -27.69
N ARG A 185 -13.50 39.47 -27.50
CA ARG A 185 -12.99 40.76 -27.96
C ARG A 185 -13.03 40.78 -29.50
N GLY A 186 -13.83 41.67 -30.09
CA GLY A 186 -13.95 41.84 -31.54
C GLY A 186 -15.17 41.16 -32.18
N SER A 187 -16.04 40.48 -31.40
CA SER A 187 -17.33 39.96 -31.90
C SER A 187 -18.47 40.38 -30.98
N GLY A 188 -19.66 40.63 -31.53
CA GLY A 188 -20.86 40.98 -30.75
C GLY A 188 -21.57 39.79 -30.10
N SER A 189 -21.18 38.56 -30.40
CA SER A 189 -21.88 37.35 -29.90
C SER A 189 -21.62 37.14 -28.41
N THR A 190 -22.69 36.84 -27.66
CA THR A 190 -22.61 36.52 -26.23
C THR A 190 -22.69 35.00 -26.07
N THR A 191 -21.68 34.42 -25.42
CA THR A 191 -21.63 33.00 -25.08
C THR A 191 -21.86 32.83 -23.58
N TYR A 192 -22.66 31.84 -23.19
CA TYR A 192 -22.90 31.52 -21.78
C TYR A 192 -22.01 30.35 -21.35
N VAL A 193 -21.26 30.54 -20.28
CA VAL A 193 -20.39 29.51 -19.71
C VAL A 193 -20.87 29.15 -18.31
N THR A 194 -21.12 27.87 -18.08
CA THR A 194 -21.53 27.32 -16.79
C THR A 194 -20.30 26.90 -15.99
N PHE A 195 -20.08 27.54 -14.84
CA PHE A 195 -19.07 27.12 -13.87
C PHE A 195 -19.65 26.04 -12.95
N ARG A 196 -18.92 24.94 -12.84
CA ARG A 196 -19.32 23.75 -12.08
C ARG A 196 -18.28 23.40 -11.04
N LYS A 197 -18.74 22.80 -9.94
CA LYS A 197 -17.85 22.22 -8.92
C LYS A 197 -16.96 21.16 -9.55
N ILE A 198 -15.77 20.98 -8.98
CA ILE A 198 -14.88 19.87 -9.35
C ILE A 198 -15.38 18.62 -8.62
N ALA A 199 -15.75 17.58 -9.37
CA ALA A 199 -16.21 16.32 -8.82
C ALA A 199 -15.11 15.26 -8.90
N VAL A 200 -14.66 14.78 -7.74
CA VAL A 200 -13.55 13.82 -7.64
C VAL A 200 -14.08 12.49 -7.12
N PRO A 201 -14.15 11.42 -7.93
CA PRO A 201 -14.51 10.10 -7.44
C PRO A 201 -13.36 9.55 -6.58
N VAL A 202 -13.67 9.12 -5.36
CA VAL A 202 -12.66 8.66 -4.40
C VAL A 202 -13.02 7.30 -3.82
N LYS A 203 -12.02 6.42 -3.78
CA LYS A 203 -12.02 5.17 -3.01
C LYS A 203 -10.99 5.27 -1.88
N VAL A 204 -11.42 4.99 -0.65
CA VAL A 204 -10.53 4.98 0.52
C VAL A 204 -10.47 3.59 1.10
N TYR A 205 -9.26 3.07 1.27
CA TYR A 205 -9.02 1.75 1.85
C TYR A 205 -8.30 1.89 3.21
N GLU A 206 -8.71 1.10 4.19
CA GLU A 206 -7.92 0.91 5.42
C GLU A 206 -6.75 -0.02 5.13
N LEU A 207 -5.53 0.47 5.34
CA LEU A 207 -4.32 -0.28 5.00
C LEU A 207 -4.16 -1.55 5.85
N ARG A 208 -4.56 -1.49 7.13
CA ARG A 208 -4.44 -2.62 8.06
C ARG A 208 -5.20 -3.87 7.59
N THR A 209 -6.37 -3.65 7.00
CA THR A 209 -7.30 -4.73 6.63
C THR A 209 -7.40 -4.91 5.12
N GLY A 210 -6.96 -3.94 4.32
CA GLY A 210 -7.16 -3.88 2.88
C GLY A 210 -8.61 -3.58 2.48
N LYS A 211 -9.51 -3.27 3.44
CA LYS A 211 -10.94 -3.10 3.17
C LYS A 211 -11.26 -1.68 2.71
N LEU A 212 -12.21 -1.58 1.79
CA LEU A 212 -12.81 -0.31 1.37
C LEU A 212 -13.61 0.28 2.54
N VAL A 213 -13.28 1.50 2.95
CA VAL A 213 -13.92 2.21 4.07
C VAL A 213 -14.72 3.43 3.65
N SER A 214 -14.54 3.91 2.42
CA SER A 214 -15.35 4.96 1.81
C SER A 214 -15.27 4.87 0.30
N HIS A 215 -16.40 5.07 -0.38
CA HIS A 215 -16.48 5.20 -1.83
C HIS A 215 -17.50 6.27 -2.14
N ARG A 216 -17.05 7.43 -2.62
CA ARG A 216 -17.92 8.59 -2.87
C ARG A 216 -17.28 9.56 -3.83
N THR A 217 -18.10 10.43 -4.41
CA THR A 217 -17.64 11.56 -5.22
C THR A 217 -17.61 12.82 -4.36
N LEU A 218 -16.42 13.41 -4.18
CA LEU A 218 -16.28 14.72 -3.54
C LEU A 218 -16.78 15.82 -4.47
N GLN A 219 -17.25 16.93 -3.90
CA GLN A 219 -17.66 18.13 -4.63
C GLN A 219 -16.84 19.30 -4.09
N ILE A 220 -15.89 19.80 -4.87
CA ILE A 220 -15.03 20.90 -4.49
C ILE A 220 -15.60 22.19 -5.08
N GLY A 221 -15.92 23.13 -4.20
CA GLY A 221 -16.33 24.48 -4.55
C GLY A 221 -15.15 25.33 -5.02
N GLY A 222 -15.47 26.52 -5.47
CA GLY A 222 -14.48 27.49 -5.91
C GLY A 222 -15.15 28.78 -6.34
N SER A 223 -14.33 29.77 -6.68
CA SER A 223 -14.82 30.98 -7.33
C SER A 223 -15.27 30.68 -8.77
N SER A 224 -16.33 31.38 -9.20
CA SER A 224 -16.92 31.30 -10.54
C SER A 224 -16.89 32.67 -11.22
N CYS A 225 -17.09 32.67 -12.53
CA CYS A 225 -17.31 33.87 -13.31
C CYS A 225 -16.20 34.93 -13.24
N PRO A 226 -14.93 34.57 -13.54
CA PRO A 226 -13.87 35.56 -13.68
C PRO A 226 -14.22 36.57 -14.78
N ALA A 227 -13.75 37.80 -14.64
CA ALA A 227 -14.00 38.88 -15.60
C ALA A 227 -13.50 38.55 -17.02
N VAL A 228 -12.47 37.70 -17.13
CA VAL A 228 -11.88 37.26 -18.40
C VAL A 228 -11.68 35.75 -18.36
N ILE A 229 -12.00 35.09 -19.47
CA ILE A 229 -11.68 33.68 -19.71
C ILE A 229 -10.81 33.55 -20.96
N THR A 230 -9.74 32.76 -20.86
CA THR A 230 -8.89 32.40 -22.00
C THR A 230 -9.31 31.04 -22.53
N TYR A 231 -9.39 30.88 -23.86
CA TYR A 231 -9.64 29.61 -24.53
C TYR A 231 -8.84 29.55 -25.83
N TYR A 232 -8.42 28.34 -26.21
CA TYR A 232 -7.74 28.12 -27.48
C TYR A 232 -8.78 27.97 -28.61
N SER A 233 -8.62 28.76 -29.68
CA SER A 233 -9.40 28.67 -30.90
C SER A 233 -8.49 28.15 -32.01
N SER A 234 -8.72 26.93 -32.51
CA SER A 234 -8.03 26.43 -33.69
C SER A 234 -8.78 26.88 -34.96
N GLY A 235 -8.27 27.92 -35.63
CA GLY A 235 -8.74 28.36 -36.95
C GLY A 235 -9.65 29.60 -36.95
N SER A 236 -9.98 30.08 -38.16
CA SER A 236 -10.70 31.34 -38.46
C SER A 236 -12.18 31.34 -38.10
N SER A 237 -12.70 30.22 -37.59
CA SER A 237 -14.08 30.05 -37.10
C SER A 237 -14.14 28.94 -36.04
N GLY A 238 -13.20 28.95 -35.10
CA GLY A 238 -13.14 27.97 -34.02
C GLY A 238 -14.32 28.07 -33.04
N PRO A 239 -14.75 26.96 -32.41
CA PRO A 239 -15.83 26.98 -31.42
C PRO A 239 -15.45 27.91 -30.26
N GLY A 240 -16.42 28.72 -29.80
CA GLY A 240 -16.27 29.61 -28.66
C GLY A 240 -15.84 28.89 -27.37
N PRO A 241 -15.73 29.59 -26.23
CA PRO A 241 -15.32 28.96 -24.99
C PRO A 241 -16.21 27.76 -24.65
N ALA A 242 -15.61 26.71 -24.09
CA ALA A 242 -16.34 25.52 -23.63
C ALA A 242 -17.54 25.93 -22.76
N SER A 243 -18.70 25.32 -23.01
CA SER A 243 -19.96 25.63 -22.32
C SER A 243 -19.94 25.32 -20.82
N ASN A 244 -19.00 24.47 -20.39
CA ASN A 244 -18.75 24.14 -18.99
C ASN A 244 -17.29 24.40 -18.63
N ARG A 245 -17.07 24.96 -17.44
CA ARG A 245 -15.74 25.15 -16.84
C ARG A 245 -15.76 24.77 -15.36
N TYR A 246 -14.61 24.36 -14.85
CA TYR A 246 -14.45 24.16 -13.42
C TYR A 246 -14.39 25.51 -12.72
N VAL A 247 -14.92 25.55 -11.50
CA VAL A 247 -14.62 26.63 -10.55
C VAL A 247 -13.13 26.65 -10.21
N SER A 248 -12.61 27.82 -9.83
CA SER A 248 -11.25 27.94 -9.33
C SER A 248 -11.21 27.66 -7.84
N ALA A 249 -10.80 26.45 -7.46
CA ALA A 249 -10.78 25.98 -6.08
C ALA A 249 -9.54 26.47 -5.32
N SER A 250 -9.76 27.05 -4.14
CA SER A 250 -8.70 27.40 -3.19
C SER A 250 -8.25 26.19 -2.36
N ALA A 251 -7.07 26.29 -1.71
CA ALA A 251 -6.57 25.24 -0.84
C ALA A 251 -7.50 24.93 0.34
N SER A 252 -8.23 25.93 0.87
CA SER A 252 -9.19 25.74 1.95
C SER A 252 -10.43 24.95 1.50
N GLU A 253 -10.89 25.15 0.27
CA GLU A 253 -12.01 24.40 -0.33
C GLU A 253 -11.63 22.94 -0.58
N VAL A 254 -10.45 22.71 -1.16
CA VAL A 254 -9.90 21.35 -1.33
C VAL A 254 -9.77 20.66 0.03
N ARG A 255 -9.12 21.30 1.01
CA ARG A 255 -9.00 20.77 2.37
C ARG A 255 -10.36 20.43 2.99
N SER A 256 -11.36 21.29 2.81
CA SER A 256 -12.70 21.09 3.37
C SER A 256 -13.40 19.88 2.76
N ALA A 257 -13.27 19.69 1.43
CA ALA A 257 -13.83 18.54 0.74
C ALA A 257 -13.17 17.21 1.15
N PHE A 258 -11.86 17.20 1.34
CA PHE A 258 -11.09 16.01 1.71
C PHE A 258 -11.13 15.66 3.20
N ARG A 259 -11.39 16.65 4.09
CA ARG A 259 -11.41 16.47 5.55
C ARG A 259 -12.16 15.22 6.03
N PRO A 260 -13.39 14.92 5.56
CA PRO A 260 -14.15 13.80 6.09
C PRO A 260 -13.66 12.44 5.59
N LEU A 261 -12.64 12.38 4.71
CA LEU A 261 -12.00 11.12 4.31
C LEU A 261 -10.97 10.66 5.34
N VAL A 262 -10.26 11.60 5.96
CA VAL A 262 -9.16 11.31 6.90
C VAL A 262 -9.55 11.53 8.35
N ASN A 263 -10.50 12.42 8.62
CA ASN A 263 -10.96 12.74 9.96
C ASN A 263 -12.32 12.06 10.22
N ARG A 264 -12.32 11.07 11.12
CA ARG A 264 -13.52 10.33 11.56
C ARG A 264 -13.98 10.73 12.94
#